data_AF-A0A2V4HPK8-F1
#
_entry.id   AF-A0A2V4HPK8-F1
#
_cell.length_a   1.000
_cell.length_b   1.000
_cell.length_c   1.000
_cell.angle_alpha   90.00
_cell.angle_beta   90.00
_cell.angle_gamma   90.00
#
_symmetry.space_group_name_H-M   'P 1'
#
loop_
_entity.id
_entity.type
_entity.pdbx_description
1 polymer ?
#
loop_
_entity_poly.entity_id
_entity_poly.type
_entity_poly.pdbx_seq_one_letter_code
_entity_poly.pdbx_strand_id
1 'polypeptide(L)'
;MSFNHYYQSELTALRQLGRRFAERSPALAPYLGQSGRDPDVERLLEGFAFLTGRLRQKLDDELPELTHSLMHLLWPNYMRPLPSFSMLQFEPLRQAGPAQTVARETPVESVPVDGVRCRFRTCYATEVQALDLAAIDYAVMGDGAVLTLRTEMSCDGFLAELELKRLRLHLAGERYISQMLYLCLLRNLESIELVPLDQHGKPFSRISAPDLSYILGGDKVSAVGFGEEHALIPYPLNTFRGYRFLQEYFSFQDKFLFVDLEGLEALAAIPETLQEQVRGVAIRFNIRKSGIQRLRPSLENIKLHCTPIVNLFRHDALPIRLDGKQDEHLLLPAEYDLQSCGVFAVEGVTGWLPGGVGYRNYVPFESFEHDASFDVKECSPHYSVRQRSSLLHEGLDTYLSFGIRQTQSHETLSIELTCTNQNLPLRLREGDICLIAEGTPESLRFRNITAATPSYAPPIGRDFLWRLISNMSLNYLSLANVEALKVALETYDLPRYYDQHAEKVSKRLLGGLKSVRHEHIDRLHKGLPLRGLRTELTIDPEGYVGEGDLFVFASVLNEFFALYASLNSFHELRVKSTQGEVYQWAPRMGLQPLL
;
A
#
# COMPACT_ATOMS: atom_id res chain seq x y z
N MET A 1 26.63 7.02 -1.53
CA MET A 1 27.04 8.38 -2.00
C MET A 1 26.87 8.46 -3.52
N SER A 2 26.86 9.65 -4.13
CA SER A 2 26.80 9.79 -5.60
C SER A 2 28.13 9.36 -6.24
N PHE A 3 28.08 8.70 -7.41
CA PHE A 3 29.26 8.33 -8.20
C PHE A 3 30.22 9.51 -8.45
N ASN A 4 29.68 10.72 -8.59
CA ASN A 4 30.47 11.93 -8.81
C ASN A 4 31.48 12.19 -7.67
N HIS A 5 31.11 11.86 -6.43
CA HIS A 5 32.03 11.98 -5.29
C HIS A 5 33.20 10.98 -5.39
N TYR A 6 32.93 9.73 -5.76
CA TYR A 6 33.96 8.70 -5.95
C TYR A 6 34.92 9.06 -7.08
N TYR A 7 34.38 9.50 -8.22
CA TYR A 7 35.18 9.97 -9.35
C TYR A 7 36.06 11.16 -8.96
N GLN A 8 35.51 12.19 -8.32
CA GLN A 8 36.27 13.37 -7.90
C GLN A 8 37.33 13.03 -6.84
N SER A 9 37.00 12.15 -5.90
CA SER A 9 37.92 11.66 -4.89
C SER A 9 39.08 10.90 -5.52
N GLU A 10 38.82 9.97 -6.44
CA GLU A 10 39.86 9.22 -7.16
C GLU A 10 40.72 10.12 -8.02
N LEU A 11 40.13 11.04 -8.79
CA LEU A 11 40.86 12.00 -9.60
C LEU A 11 41.79 12.87 -8.74
N THR A 12 41.30 13.32 -7.58
CA THR A 12 42.09 14.10 -6.63
C THR A 12 43.23 13.28 -6.02
N ALA A 13 42.94 12.04 -5.60
CA ALA A 13 43.93 11.14 -5.05
C ALA A 13 45.04 10.82 -6.07
N LEU A 14 44.66 10.57 -7.33
CA LEU A 14 45.57 10.26 -8.42
C LEU A 14 46.50 11.45 -8.71
N ARG A 15 45.97 12.67 -8.73
CA ARG A 15 46.76 13.91 -8.85
C ARG A 15 47.72 14.11 -7.68
N GLN A 16 47.28 13.87 -6.45
CA GLN A 16 48.13 14.00 -5.26
C GLN A 16 49.26 12.96 -5.24
N LEU A 17 48.96 11.70 -5.62
CA LEU A 17 49.93 10.62 -5.73
C LEU A 17 50.92 10.88 -6.86
N GLY A 18 50.46 11.33 -8.02
CA GLY A 18 51.31 11.72 -9.14
C GLY A 18 52.32 12.80 -8.76
N ARG A 19 51.86 13.84 -8.04
CA ARG A 19 52.74 14.91 -7.51
C ARG A 19 53.79 14.37 -6.54
N ARG A 20 53.39 13.56 -5.56
CA ARG A 20 54.32 12.95 -4.59
C ARG A 20 55.33 11.99 -5.25
N PHE A 21 54.91 11.28 -6.29
CA PHE A 21 55.78 10.39 -7.06
C PHE A 21 56.82 11.18 -7.86
N ALA A 22 56.40 12.26 -8.50
CA ALA A 22 57.28 13.16 -9.23
C ALA A 22 58.33 13.83 -8.34
N GLU A 23 57.97 14.23 -7.12
CA GLU A 23 58.91 14.76 -6.11
C GLU A 23 60.00 13.74 -5.74
N ARG A 24 59.68 12.44 -5.74
CA ARG A 24 60.61 11.34 -5.40
C ARG A 24 61.38 10.79 -6.61
N SER A 25 60.90 11.00 -7.83
CA SER A 25 61.50 10.49 -9.06
C SER A 25 61.57 11.60 -10.12
N PRO A 26 62.59 12.47 -10.04
CA PRO A 26 62.71 13.65 -10.90
C PRO A 26 62.74 13.33 -12.40
N ALA A 27 63.25 12.14 -12.77
CA ALA A 27 63.30 11.68 -14.16
C ALA A 27 61.92 11.40 -14.77
N LEU A 28 60.91 11.10 -13.94
CA LEU A 28 59.54 10.79 -14.36
C LEU A 28 58.55 11.94 -14.07
N ALA A 29 59.02 12.99 -13.39
CA ALA A 29 58.24 14.17 -13.05
C ALA A 29 57.54 14.87 -14.24
N PRO A 30 58.12 14.94 -15.45
CA PRO A 30 57.44 15.54 -16.62
C PRO A 30 56.16 14.82 -17.04
N TYR A 31 56.00 13.54 -16.68
CA TYR A 31 54.87 12.70 -17.08
C TYR A 31 53.77 12.61 -16.02
N LEU A 32 54.10 12.84 -14.73
CA LEU A 32 53.19 12.57 -13.59
C LEU A 32 53.06 13.72 -12.58
N GLY A 33 53.94 14.73 -12.63
CA GLY A 33 54.09 15.72 -11.55
C GLY A 33 53.33 17.04 -11.71
N GLN A 34 52.80 17.33 -12.89
CA GLN A 34 52.02 18.54 -13.19
C GLN A 34 50.79 18.19 -14.01
N SER A 35 49.73 19.00 -13.89
CA SER A 35 48.61 19.03 -14.84
C SER A 35 49.19 19.01 -16.25
N GLY A 36 48.97 17.91 -16.98
CA GLY A 36 49.72 17.60 -18.19
C GLY A 36 49.55 18.70 -19.24
N ARG A 37 50.61 18.99 -20.01
CA ARG A 37 50.50 19.79 -21.24
C ARG A 37 49.75 19.04 -22.36
N ASP A 38 49.53 17.74 -22.19
CA ASP A 38 48.90 16.85 -23.14
C ASP A 38 47.47 16.49 -22.71
N PRO A 39 46.45 16.94 -23.47
CA PRO A 39 45.03 16.66 -23.21
C PRO A 39 44.69 15.15 -23.22
N ASP A 40 45.42 14.33 -23.98
CA ASP A 40 45.11 12.91 -24.12
C ASP A 40 45.53 12.11 -22.88
N VAL A 41 46.62 12.53 -22.23
CA VAL A 41 47.06 11.96 -20.95
C VAL A 41 46.08 12.33 -19.83
N GLU A 42 45.59 13.58 -19.79
CA GLU A 42 44.56 13.96 -18.82
C GLU A 42 43.27 13.16 -19.00
N ARG A 43 42.81 12.97 -20.24
CA ARG A 43 41.64 12.12 -20.53
C ARG A 43 41.84 10.66 -20.10
N LEU A 44 43.05 10.13 -20.24
CA LEU A 44 43.39 8.79 -19.75
C LEU A 44 43.31 8.71 -18.21
N LEU A 45 43.82 9.72 -17.50
CA LEU A 45 43.74 9.78 -16.04
C LEU A 45 42.30 9.95 -15.55
N GLU A 46 41.49 10.75 -16.25
CA GLU A 46 40.06 10.87 -16.00
C GLU A 46 39.33 9.54 -16.24
N GLY A 47 39.63 8.84 -17.34
CA GLY A 47 39.08 7.51 -17.62
C GLY A 47 39.48 6.48 -16.55
N PHE A 48 40.73 6.51 -16.09
CA PHE A 48 41.20 5.63 -15.02
C PHE A 48 40.52 5.94 -13.68
N ALA A 49 40.37 7.23 -13.33
CA ALA A 49 39.64 7.65 -12.14
C ALA A 49 38.16 7.27 -12.21
N PHE A 50 37.55 7.33 -13.40
CA PHE A 50 36.18 6.89 -13.63
C PHE A 50 36.01 5.38 -13.37
N LEU A 51 36.89 4.55 -13.95
CA LEU A 51 36.87 3.10 -13.75
C LEU A 51 37.14 2.71 -12.29
N THR A 52 38.17 3.29 -11.67
CA THR A 52 38.58 2.99 -10.30
C THR A 52 37.55 3.49 -9.29
N GLY A 53 36.96 4.67 -9.53
CA GLY A 53 35.87 5.21 -8.71
C GLY A 53 34.64 4.32 -8.75
N ARG A 54 34.31 3.75 -9.92
CA ARG A 54 33.21 2.79 -10.07
C ARG A 54 33.49 1.46 -9.36
N LEU A 55 34.75 1.00 -9.39
CA LEU A 55 35.17 -0.21 -8.70
C LEU A 55 35.12 -0.03 -7.17
N ARG A 56 35.60 1.12 -6.66
CA ARG A 56 35.47 1.47 -5.24
C ARG A 56 34.02 1.61 -4.80
N GLN A 57 33.19 2.29 -5.58
CA GLN A 57 31.76 2.35 -5.30
C GLN A 57 31.16 0.94 -5.17
N LYS A 58 31.48 0.04 -6.10
CA LYS A 58 30.97 -1.34 -6.08
C LYS A 58 31.50 -2.15 -4.89
N LEU A 59 32.73 -1.90 -4.43
CA LEU A 59 33.28 -2.52 -3.22
C LEU A 59 32.64 -1.96 -1.95
N ASP A 60 32.35 -0.67 -1.92
CA ASP A 60 31.68 0.02 -0.80
C ASP A 60 30.18 -0.32 -0.72
N ASP A 61 29.55 -0.80 -1.79
CA ASP A 61 28.13 -1.18 -1.83
C ASP A 61 27.79 -2.44 -0.97
N GLU A 62 28.66 -2.89 -0.07
CA GLU A 62 28.41 -3.91 0.98
C GLU A 62 27.74 -5.22 0.53
N LEU A 63 28.37 -5.97 -0.38
CA LEU A 63 27.92 -7.29 -0.86
C LEU A 63 26.40 -7.38 -1.16
N PRO A 64 25.88 -6.61 -2.13
CA PRO A 64 24.45 -6.62 -2.48
C PRO A 64 23.92 -8.02 -2.81
N GLU A 65 24.79 -8.90 -3.31
CA GLU A 65 24.44 -10.27 -3.69
C GLU A 65 23.94 -11.09 -2.51
N LEU A 66 24.50 -10.90 -1.31
CA LEU A 66 24.06 -11.59 -0.11
C LEU A 66 22.72 -11.00 0.37
N THR A 67 22.68 -9.67 0.44
CA THR A 67 21.56 -8.93 1.01
C THR A 67 20.31 -9.08 0.16
N HIS A 68 20.42 -9.03 -1.17
CA HIS A 68 19.30 -9.26 -2.10
C HIS A 68 18.75 -10.68 -1.97
N SER A 69 19.62 -11.69 -1.94
CA SER A 69 19.21 -13.09 -1.83
C SER A 69 18.47 -13.35 -0.51
N LEU A 70 18.99 -12.82 0.60
CA LEU A 70 18.31 -12.87 1.91
C LEU A 70 16.96 -12.16 1.88
N MET A 71 16.87 -11.00 1.23
CA MET A 71 15.62 -10.26 1.11
C MET A 71 14.60 -10.96 0.22
N HIS A 72 14.99 -11.60 -0.88
CA HIS A 72 14.08 -12.41 -1.68
C HIS A 72 13.56 -13.63 -0.92
N LEU A 73 14.39 -14.23 -0.06
CA LEU A 73 13.98 -15.34 0.80
C LEU A 73 13.02 -14.89 1.91
N LEU A 74 13.38 -13.83 2.63
CA LEU A 74 12.68 -13.41 3.84
C LEU A 74 11.49 -12.52 3.52
N TRP A 75 11.68 -11.47 2.72
CA TRP A 75 10.78 -10.33 2.56
C TRP A 75 10.76 -9.78 1.11
N PRO A 76 10.35 -10.59 0.12
CA PRO A 76 10.48 -10.25 -1.30
C PRO A 76 9.69 -9.00 -1.71
N ASN A 77 8.62 -8.65 -0.99
CA ASN A 77 7.78 -7.48 -1.32
C ASN A 77 8.51 -6.14 -1.22
N TYR A 78 9.51 -6.03 -0.33
CA TYR A 78 10.25 -4.79 -0.17
C TYR A 78 11.33 -4.59 -1.25
N MET A 79 11.55 -5.60 -2.10
CA MET A 79 12.35 -5.50 -3.32
C MET A 79 11.49 -5.10 -4.53
N ARG A 80 10.16 -5.21 -4.45
CA ARG A 80 9.24 -4.89 -5.54
C ARG A 80 8.95 -3.38 -5.59
N PRO A 81 8.73 -2.81 -6.80
CA PRO A 81 8.25 -1.45 -6.92
C PRO A 81 6.88 -1.29 -6.27
N LEU A 82 6.66 -0.16 -5.61
CA LEU A 82 5.36 0.25 -5.11
C LEU A 82 4.53 0.80 -6.28
N PRO A 83 3.45 0.13 -6.68
CA PRO A 83 2.65 0.56 -7.83
C PRO A 83 1.82 1.81 -7.50
N SER A 84 1.27 2.44 -8.55
CA SER A 84 0.28 3.49 -8.39
C SER A 84 -1.06 2.97 -7.87
N PHE A 85 -1.71 3.77 -7.02
CA PHE A 85 -3.04 3.53 -6.46
C PHE A 85 -3.99 4.65 -6.84
N SER A 86 -5.29 4.37 -6.82
CA SER A 86 -6.34 5.38 -6.95
C SER A 86 -7.61 4.85 -6.27
N MET A 87 -8.60 5.71 -6.08
CA MET A 87 -9.95 5.32 -5.65
C MET A 87 -10.89 5.26 -6.84
N LEU A 88 -11.66 4.19 -6.97
CA LEU A 88 -12.68 3.98 -8.00
C LEU A 88 -14.08 4.03 -7.38
N GLN A 89 -15.02 4.70 -8.03
CA GLN A 89 -16.43 4.72 -7.65
C GLN A 89 -17.26 4.08 -8.78
N PHE A 90 -18.10 3.11 -8.42
CA PHE A 90 -19.14 2.58 -9.31
C PHE A 90 -20.39 3.46 -9.25
N GLU A 91 -21.04 3.64 -10.40
CA GLU A 91 -22.37 4.25 -10.45
C GLU A 91 -23.41 3.28 -9.85
N PRO A 92 -24.42 3.79 -9.12
CA PRO A 92 -25.52 2.97 -8.63
C PRO A 92 -26.21 2.19 -9.74
N LEU A 93 -26.74 1.02 -9.41
CA LEU A 93 -27.47 0.20 -10.37
C LEU A 93 -28.75 0.91 -10.84
N ARG A 94 -29.13 0.69 -12.10
CA ARG A 94 -30.36 1.25 -12.69
C ARG A 94 -31.57 0.32 -12.63
N GLN A 95 -31.42 -0.81 -11.93
CA GLN A 95 -32.46 -1.82 -11.75
C GLN A 95 -32.51 -2.18 -10.26
N ALA A 96 -33.73 -2.24 -9.72
CA ALA A 96 -33.94 -2.67 -8.34
C ALA A 96 -33.70 -4.18 -8.21
N GLY A 97 -33.17 -4.58 -7.07
CA GLY A 97 -32.81 -5.96 -6.79
C GLY A 97 -31.59 -6.07 -5.87
N PRO A 98 -31.11 -7.30 -5.62
CA PRO A 98 -29.97 -7.54 -4.75
C PRO A 98 -28.70 -6.90 -5.32
N ALA A 99 -27.76 -6.61 -4.42
CA ALA A 99 -26.48 -6.00 -4.79
C ALA A 99 -25.73 -6.83 -5.86
N GLN A 100 -25.15 -6.16 -6.84
CA GLN A 100 -24.19 -6.75 -7.77
C GLN A 100 -22.79 -6.70 -7.14
N THR A 101 -22.23 -7.86 -6.85
CA THR A 101 -20.88 -7.96 -6.26
C THR A 101 -19.80 -7.85 -7.32
N VAL A 102 -18.96 -6.82 -7.20
CA VAL A 102 -17.69 -6.72 -7.93
C VAL A 102 -16.63 -7.43 -7.11
N ALA A 103 -16.03 -8.49 -7.66
CA ALA A 103 -14.98 -9.24 -6.99
C ALA A 103 -13.72 -8.40 -6.82
N ARG A 104 -12.89 -8.76 -5.84
CA ARG A 104 -11.51 -8.29 -5.75
C ARG A 104 -10.73 -8.77 -6.98
N GLU A 105 -9.73 -8.00 -7.39
CA GLU A 105 -8.89 -8.20 -8.56
C GLU A 105 -9.61 -8.07 -9.92
N THR A 106 -10.80 -7.46 -9.94
CA THR A 106 -11.53 -7.17 -11.18
C THR A 106 -10.77 -6.12 -12.00
N PRO A 107 -10.42 -6.38 -13.27
CA PRO A 107 -9.55 -5.52 -14.06
C PRO A 107 -10.29 -4.33 -14.69
N VAL A 108 -9.71 -3.13 -14.62
CA VAL A 108 -10.26 -1.89 -15.21
C VAL A 108 -9.16 -1.14 -15.96
N GLU A 109 -9.52 -0.39 -17.01
CA GLU A 109 -8.57 0.34 -17.85
C GLU A 109 -8.81 1.86 -17.79
N SER A 110 -7.75 2.62 -18.03
CA SER A 110 -7.83 4.05 -18.29
C SER A 110 -8.00 4.38 -19.76
N VAL A 111 -8.43 5.62 -20.04
CA VAL A 111 -8.20 6.24 -21.34
C VAL A 111 -6.69 6.19 -21.70
N PRO A 112 -6.35 6.10 -22.99
CA PRO A 112 -4.96 5.99 -23.40
C PRO A 112 -4.17 7.27 -23.11
N VAL A 113 -2.99 7.13 -22.50
CA VAL A 113 -1.98 8.18 -22.32
C VAL A 113 -0.77 7.78 -23.13
N ASP A 114 -0.34 8.65 -24.05
CA ASP A 114 0.75 8.36 -25.01
C ASP A 114 0.54 7.05 -25.78
N GLY A 115 -0.71 6.71 -26.10
CA GLY A 115 -1.08 5.48 -26.81
C GLY A 115 -1.17 4.23 -25.93
N VAL A 116 -0.82 4.31 -24.64
CA VAL A 116 -0.89 3.19 -23.70
C VAL A 116 -2.09 3.34 -22.76
N ARG A 117 -2.88 2.28 -22.61
CA ARG A 117 -3.94 2.22 -21.59
C ARG A 117 -3.36 1.70 -20.29
N CYS A 118 -3.49 2.46 -19.21
CA CYS A 118 -3.06 2.00 -17.90
C CYS A 118 -4.06 0.98 -17.36
N ARG A 119 -3.57 -0.19 -16.93
CA ARG A 119 -4.40 -1.28 -16.43
C ARG A 119 -4.36 -1.34 -14.91
N PHE A 120 -5.53 -1.37 -14.29
CA PHE A 120 -5.70 -1.45 -12.85
C PHE A 120 -6.55 -2.66 -12.48
N ARG A 121 -6.57 -3.01 -11.20
CA ARG A 121 -7.49 -4.00 -10.65
C ARG A 121 -8.04 -3.55 -9.30
N THR A 122 -9.27 -3.96 -8.99
CA THR A 122 -9.92 -3.64 -7.70
C THR A 122 -9.23 -4.32 -6.53
N CYS A 123 -9.08 -3.60 -5.43
CA CYS A 123 -8.46 -4.13 -4.22
C CYS A 123 -9.48 -4.76 -3.28
N TYR A 124 -10.73 -4.25 -3.23
CA TYR A 124 -11.78 -4.72 -2.33
C TYR A 124 -12.92 -5.34 -3.12
N ALA A 125 -13.54 -6.38 -2.56
CA ALA A 125 -14.85 -6.82 -3.03
C ALA A 125 -15.89 -5.76 -2.65
N THR A 126 -16.71 -5.34 -3.62
CA THR A 126 -17.63 -4.20 -3.46
C THR A 126 -19.03 -4.57 -3.92
N GLU A 127 -20.01 -4.29 -3.09
CA GLU A 127 -21.44 -4.45 -3.41
C GLU A 127 -21.97 -3.15 -4.03
N VAL A 128 -22.39 -3.23 -5.29
CA VAL A 128 -23.02 -2.12 -6.01
C VAL A 128 -24.53 -2.31 -5.93
N GLN A 129 -25.26 -1.31 -5.44
CA GLN A 129 -26.70 -1.37 -5.21
C GLN A 129 -27.38 -0.24 -5.98
N ALA A 130 -28.71 -0.31 -6.14
CA ALA A 130 -29.50 0.78 -6.72
C ALA A 130 -29.84 1.85 -5.67
N LEU A 131 -28.83 2.31 -4.91
CA LEU A 131 -28.97 3.28 -3.82
C LEU A 131 -27.95 4.38 -3.99
N ASP A 132 -28.39 5.64 -3.99
CA ASP A 132 -27.50 6.80 -4.08
C ASP A 132 -27.64 7.70 -2.85
N LEU A 133 -26.64 8.54 -2.62
CA LEU A 133 -26.62 9.52 -1.54
C LEU A 133 -27.14 10.87 -2.05
N ALA A 134 -28.38 11.21 -1.69
CA ALA A 134 -29.08 12.39 -2.17
C ALA A 134 -28.70 13.68 -1.44
N ALA A 135 -28.52 13.59 -0.11
CA ALA A 135 -28.24 14.75 0.73
C ALA A 135 -27.42 14.36 1.97
N ILE A 136 -26.62 15.32 2.44
CA ILE A 136 -25.94 15.25 3.73
C ILE A 136 -26.29 16.51 4.50
N ASP A 137 -26.87 16.33 5.68
CA ASP A 137 -27.14 17.40 6.62
C ASP A 137 -26.30 17.21 7.88
N TYR A 138 -25.71 18.29 8.37
CA TYR A 138 -24.90 18.26 9.57
C TYR A 138 -25.34 19.35 10.54
N ALA A 139 -25.94 18.94 11.65
CA ALA A 139 -26.49 19.83 12.66
C ALA A 139 -25.70 19.69 13.96
N VAL A 140 -25.16 20.79 14.46
CA VAL A 140 -24.52 20.85 15.77
C VAL A 140 -25.60 21.00 16.84
N MET A 141 -25.64 20.07 17.80
CA MET A 141 -26.62 20.07 18.89
C MET A 141 -25.90 20.13 20.23
N GLY A 142 -25.79 21.33 20.79
CA GLY A 142 -25.13 21.55 22.09
C GLY A 142 -23.65 21.13 22.07
N ASP A 143 -23.32 20.09 22.83
CA ASP A 143 -21.99 19.49 22.93
C ASP A 143 -21.74 18.34 21.95
N GLY A 144 -22.72 18.01 21.11
CA GLY A 144 -22.63 16.97 20.08
C GLY A 144 -23.05 17.46 18.69
N ALA A 145 -23.21 16.51 17.77
CA ALA A 145 -23.67 16.77 16.42
C ALA A 145 -24.44 15.58 15.86
N VAL A 146 -25.32 15.85 14.91
CA VAL A 146 -26.06 14.84 14.15
C VAL A 146 -25.68 14.97 12.68
N LEU A 147 -25.09 13.90 12.15
CA LEU A 147 -24.83 13.75 10.72
C LEU A 147 -25.97 12.92 10.12
N THR A 148 -26.75 13.50 9.22
CA THR A 148 -27.83 12.83 8.52
C THR A 148 -27.43 12.55 7.08
N LEU A 149 -27.40 11.27 6.70
CA LEU A 149 -27.21 10.83 5.33
C LEU A 149 -28.55 10.43 4.75
N ARG A 150 -29.00 11.13 3.71
CA ARG A 150 -30.27 10.83 3.04
C ARG A 150 -29.97 10.01 1.79
N THR A 151 -30.32 8.72 1.80
CA THR A 151 -30.17 7.84 0.65
C THR A 151 -31.49 7.62 -0.05
N GLU A 152 -31.44 7.46 -1.37
CA GLU A 152 -32.62 7.23 -2.22
C GLU A 152 -32.32 6.20 -3.30
N MET A 153 -33.36 5.49 -3.74
CA MET A 153 -33.27 4.55 -4.85
C MET A 153 -32.88 5.29 -6.14
N SER A 154 -31.85 4.81 -6.84
CA SER A 154 -31.42 5.37 -8.14
C SER A 154 -32.32 4.98 -9.32
N CYS A 155 -33.28 4.09 -9.09
CA CYS A 155 -34.23 3.60 -10.09
C CYS A 155 -35.64 3.42 -9.50
N ASP A 156 -36.57 3.01 -10.36
CA ASP A 156 -37.88 2.55 -9.89
C ASP A 156 -37.78 1.20 -9.19
N GLY A 157 -38.48 1.09 -8.06
CA GLY A 157 -38.46 -0.07 -7.15
C GLY A 157 -38.57 0.40 -5.70
N PHE A 158 -38.48 -0.52 -4.75
CA PHE A 158 -38.59 -0.24 -3.32
C PHE A 158 -37.31 -0.64 -2.56
N LEU A 159 -37.07 0.01 -1.42
CA LEU A 159 -35.88 -0.25 -0.60
C LEU A 159 -35.80 -1.72 -0.12
N ALA A 160 -36.95 -2.36 0.08
CA ALA A 160 -37.03 -3.76 0.52
C ALA A 160 -36.40 -4.74 -0.49
N GLU A 161 -36.42 -4.41 -1.79
CA GLU A 161 -35.87 -5.24 -2.87
C GLU A 161 -34.33 -5.31 -2.84
N LEU A 162 -33.68 -4.35 -2.19
CA LEU A 162 -32.21 -4.30 -2.09
C LEU A 162 -31.63 -5.29 -1.08
N GLU A 163 -32.45 -5.80 -0.15
CA GLU A 163 -32.01 -6.65 0.98
C GLU A 163 -30.80 -6.07 1.73
N LEU A 164 -30.86 -4.78 2.09
CA LEU A 164 -29.75 -4.06 2.73
C LEU A 164 -29.35 -4.69 4.07
N LYS A 165 -28.18 -5.34 4.09
CA LYS A 165 -27.56 -5.90 5.31
C LYS A 165 -26.49 -4.97 5.88
N ARG A 166 -25.67 -4.47 4.97
CA ARG A 166 -24.55 -3.57 5.25
C ARG A 166 -24.51 -2.43 4.25
N LEU A 167 -23.99 -1.28 4.68
CA LEU A 167 -23.68 -0.15 3.82
C LEU A 167 -22.24 0.30 4.09
N ARG A 168 -21.40 0.18 3.07
CA ARG A 168 -20.01 0.64 3.12
C ARG A 168 -19.91 2.10 2.71
N LEU A 169 -19.40 2.93 3.60
CA LEU A 169 -19.17 4.35 3.39
C LEU A 169 -17.68 4.61 3.17
N HIS A 170 -17.32 5.27 2.08
CA HIS A 170 -15.99 5.83 1.89
C HIS A 170 -16.00 7.31 2.28
N LEU A 171 -15.08 7.71 3.16
CA LEU A 171 -14.92 9.10 3.59
C LEU A 171 -13.89 9.78 2.69
N ALA A 172 -14.36 10.62 1.79
CA ALA A 172 -13.59 11.22 0.70
C ALA A 172 -13.43 12.74 0.83
N GLY A 173 -12.79 13.35 -0.17
CA GLY A 173 -12.63 14.80 -0.27
C GLY A 173 -11.53 15.36 0.63
N GLU A 174 -11.78 16.51 1.26
CA GLU A 174 -10.76 17.19 2.08
C GLU A 174 -10.32 16.32 3.28
N ARG A 175 -9.00 16.09 3.39
CA ARG A 175 -8.40 15.20 4.39
C ARG A 175 -8.80 15.50 5.82
N TYR A 176 -8.84 16.77 6.21
CA TYR A 176 -9.25 17.15 7.57
C TYR A 176 -10.68 16.68 7.87
N ILE A 177 -11.61 16.86 6.93
CA ILE A 177 -13.02 16.50 7.11
C ILE A 177 -13.17 14.97 7.13
N SER A 178 -12.61 14.26 6.16
CA SER A 178 -12.75 12.80 6.05
C SER A 178 -12.16 12.06 7.25
N GLN A 179 -10.96 12.47 7.70
CA GLN A 179 -10.31 11.87 8.88
C GLN A 179 -11.04 12.22 10.18
N MET A 180 -11.59 13.44 10.31
CA MET A 180 -12.42 13.80 11.46
C MET A 180 -13.74 13.01 11.48
N LEU A 181 -14.40 12.83 10.33
CA LEU A 181 -15.58 11.98 10.22
C LEU A 181 -15.26 10.54 10.63
N TYR A 182 -14.11 10.01 10.20
CA TYR A 182 -13.65 8.66 10.54
C TYR A 182 -13.54 8.48 12.06
N LEU A 183 -12.87 9.42 12.74
CA LEU A 183 -12.78 9.44 14.20
C LEU A 183 -14.15 9.55 14.87
N CYS A 184 -15.01 10.45 14.37
CA CYS A 184 -16.33 10.67 14.93
C CYS A 184 -17.20 9.42 14.87
N LEU A 185 -17.23 8.75 13.72
CA LEU A 185 -18.04 7.56 13.49
C LEU A 185 -17.56 6.35 14.30
N LEU A 186 -16.23 6.19 14.48
CA LEU A 186 -15.68 5.01 15.17
C LEU A 186 -15.52 5.18 16.68
N ARG A 187 -15.41 6.41 17.17
CA ARG A 187 -15.13 6.66 18.59
C ARG A 187 -16.17 7.50 19.31
N ASN A 188 -16.79 8.46 18.63
CA ASN A 188 -17.71 9.41 19.25
C ASN A 188 -19.19 9.12 18.94
N LEU A 189 -19.47 8.05 18.21
CA LEU A 189 -20.83 7.64 17.86
C LEU A 189 -21.54 7.00 19.05
N GLU A 190 -22.70 7.55 19.40
CA GLU A 190 -23.54 7.05 20.49
C GLU A 190 -24.62 6.10 19.97
N SER A 191 -25.34 6.53 18.95
CA SER A 191 -26.44 5.76 18.34
C SER A 191 -26.64 6.16 16.88
N ILE A 192 -27.34 5.29 16.15
CA ILE A 192 -27.69 5.48 14.75
C ILE A 192 -29.21 5.34 14.65
N GLU A 193 -29.88 6.33 14.09
CA GLU A 193 -31.32 6.29 13.84
C GLU A 193 -31.57 6.12 12.34
N LEU A 194 -32.32 5.07 11.97
CA LEU A 194 -32.77 4.81 10.61
C LEU A 194 -34.21 5.28 10.46
N VAL A 195 -34.44 6.23 9.56
CA VAL A 195 -35.78 6.79 9.28
C VAL A 195 -36.14 6.49 7.83
N PRO A 196 -37.11 5.59 7.55
CA PRO A 196 -37.57 5.31 6.19
C PRO A 196 -38.23 6.54 5.55
N LEU A 197 -38.00 6.72 4.26
CA LEU A 197 -38.45 7.88 3.48
C LEU A 197 -39.37 7.45 2.33
N ASP A 198 -40.38 8.28 2.06
CA ASP A 198 -41.25 8.13 0.90
C ASP A 198 -40.57 8.60 -0.42
N GLN A 199 -41.30 8.50 -1.54
CA GLN A 199 -40.85 8.97 -2.86
C GLN A 199 -40.52 10.46 -2.94
N HIS A 200 -40.97 11.27 -1.98
CA HIS A 200 -40.69 12.70 -1.89
C HIS A 200 -39.57 13.01 -0.88
N GLY A 201 -38.92 11.97 -0.33
CA GLY A 201 -37.86 12.09 0.67
C GLY A 201 -38.36 12.58 2.04
N LYS A 202 -39.65 12.37 2.35
CA LYS A 202 -40.26 12.73 3.64
C LYS A 202 -40.36 11.51 4.55
N PRO A 203 -40.10 11.68 5.86
CA PRO A 203 -40.36 10.64 6.86
C PRO A 203 -41.83 10.24 6.90
N PHE A 204 -42.10 8.96 7.12
CA PHE A 204 -43.45 8.48 7.38
C PHE A 204 -43.92 8.90 8.78
N SER A 205 -44.69 9.99 8.83
CA SER A 205 -45.31 10.47 10.06
C SER A 205 -46.66 9.79 10.29
N ARG A 206 -46.88 9.27 11.50
CA ARG A 206 -48.19 8.75 11.93
C ARG A 206 -48.94 9.84 12.70
N ILE A 207 -50.21 10.06 12.36
CA ILE A 207 -51.07 11.13 12.91
C ILE A 207 -51.14 11.15 14.46
N SER A 208 -50.81 10.03 15.13
CA SER A 208 -50.82 9.90 16.60
C SER A 208 -49.61 9.14 17.19
N ALA A 209 -48.51 8.98 16.45
CA ALA A 209 -47.31 8.28 16.92
C ALA A 209 -46.04 8.94 16.37
N PRO A 210 -44.88 8.81 17.05
CA PRO A 210 -43.61 9.29 16.51
C PRO A 210 -43.34 8.68 15.12
N ASP A 211 -42.51 9.37 14.33
CA ASP A 211 -42.05 8.89 13.02
C ASP A 211 -41.51 7.47 13.15
N LEU A 212 -41.74 6.64 12.10
CA LEU A 212 -41.20 5.28 12.08
C LEU A 212 -39.67 5.38 12.05
N SER A 213 -39.01 5.05 13.16
CA SER A 213 -37.55 5.01 13.22
C SER A 213 -37.03 3.77 13.97
N TYR A 214 -35.85 3.32 13.56
CA TYR A 214 -35.16 2.18 14.16
C TYR A 214 -33.81 2.64 14.70
N ILE A 215 -33.54 2.36 15.98
CA ILE A 215 -32.31 2.78 16.64
C ILE A 215 -31.35 1.60 16.70
N LEU A 216 -30.15 1.80 16.17
CA LEU A 216 -29.01 0.89 16.28
C LEU A 216 -27.99 1.47 17.26
N GLY A 217 -27.23 0.58 17.91
CA GLY A 217 -26.09 0.98 18.73
C GLY A 217 -24.92 1.44 17.88
N GLY A 218 -24.08 2.33 18.43
CA GLY A 218 -22.85 2.77 17.76
C GLY A 218 -21.82 1.64 17.51
N ASP A 219 -21.98 0.48 18.15
CA ASP A 219 -21.17 -0.72 17.93
C ASP A 219 -21.39 -1.39 16.55
N LYS A 220 -22.43 -0.97 15.82
CA LYS A 220 -22.74 -1.42 14.46
C LYS A 220 -21.91 -0.76 13.37
N VAL A 221 -20.94 0.07 13.76
CA VAL A 221 -20.03 0.77 12.87
C VAL A 221 -18.62 0.22 13.07
N SER A 222 -18.05 -0.33 11.99
CA SER A 222 -16.73 -0.96 12.04
C SER A 222 -15.77 -0.34 11.01
N ALA A 223 -14.49 -0.31 11.37
CA ALA A 223 -13.44 0.20 10.49
C ALA A 223 -13.08 -0.84 9.42
N VAL A 224 -12.86 -0.37 8.19
CA VAL A 224 -12.50 -1.19 7.04
C VAL A 224 -11.11 -0.80 6.54
N GLY A 225 -10.38 -1.73 5.92
CA GLY A 225 -9.03 -1.50 5.38
C GLY A 225 -7.90 -2.22 6.11
N PHE A 226 -8.21 -2.83 7.27
CA PHE A 226 -7.26 -3.58 8.10
C PHE A 226 -7.34 -5.11 7.94
N GLY A 227 -8.29 -5.62 7.15
CA GLY A 227 -8.42 -7.04 6.85
C GLY A 227 -7.38 -7.55 5.84
N GLU A 228 -7.31 -8.87 5.64
CA GLU A 228 -6.44 -9.49 4.64
C GLU A 228 -6.98 -9.35 3.23
N GLU A 229 -8.29 -9.47 3.12
CA GLU A 229 -9.12 -9.19 1.95
C GLU A 229 -9.03 -7.72 1.51
N HIS A 230 -8.51 -6.85 2.38
CA HIS A 230 -8.36 -5.41 2.14
C HIS A 230 -6.90 -4.97 1.83
N ALA A 231 -6.03 -5.90 1.42
CA ALA A 231 -4.66 -5.57 1.03
C ALA A 231 -4.59 -4.94 -0.38
N LEU A 232 -3.88 -3.83 -0.53
CA LEU A 232 -3.68 -3.19 -1.85
C LEU A 232 -2.70 -3.95 -2.74
N ILE A 233 -1.68 -4.57 -2.14
CA ILE A 233 -0.58 -5.24 -2.83
C ILE A 233 -0.59 -6.73 -2.44
N PRO A 234 -0.28 -7.66 -3.36
CA PRO A 234 -0.13 -9.08 -3.03
C PRO A 234 1.07 -9.28 -2.10
N TYR A 235 0.80 -9.76 -0.87
CA TYR A 235 1.83 -10.12 0.10
C TYR A 235 1.89 -11.65 0.24
N PRO A 236 3.09 -12.27 0.18
CA PRO A 236 3.26 -13.68 0.49
C PRO A 236 2.85 -13.99 1.92
N LEU A 237 2.32 -15.19 2.12
CA LEU A 237 1.80 -15.67 3.40
C LEU A 237 2.88 -15.80 4.48
N ASN A 238 4.15 -15.93 4.09
CA ASN A 238 5.30 -16.04 4.98
C ASN A 238 5.82 -14.67 5.51
N THR A 239 5.14 -13.57 5.22
CA THR A 239 5.57 -12.23 5.65
C THR A 239 4.73 -11.67 6.81
N PHE A 240 5.37 -10.82 7.62
CA PHE A 240 4.76 -10.19 8.79
C PHE A 240 3.77 -9.08 8.37
N ARG A 241 2.48 -9.32 8.59
CA ARG A 241 1.36 -8.48 8.12
C ARG A 241 1.39 -7.04 8.64
N GLY A 242 1.86 -6.81 9.86
CA GLY A 242 1.88 -5.49 10.52
C GLY A 242 2.67 -4.43 9.75
N TYR A 243 3.78 -4.82 9.10
CA TYR A 243 4.59 -3.89 8.32
C TYR A 243 3.93 -3.48 6.99
N ARG A 244 3.04 -4.34 6.44
CA ARG A 244 2.23 -4.01 5.27
C ARG A 244 1.42 -2.74 5.51
N PHE A 245 0.77 -2.63 6.67
CA PHE A 245 -0.06 -1.46 6.99
C PHE A 245 0.73 -0.17 7.04
N LEU A 246 2.01 -0.20 7.44
CA LEU A 246 2.89 0.97 7.40
C LEU A 246 3.14 1.43 5.97
N GLN A 247 3.53 0.50 5.09
CA GLN A 247 3.77 0.80 3.68
C GLN A 247 2.50 1.32 3.00
N GLU A 248 1.35 0.69 3.27
CA GLU A 248 0.06 1.12 2.74
C GLU A 248 -0.38 2.49 3.31
N TYR A 249 -0.08 2.81 4.57
CA TYR A 249 -0.38 4.12 5.16
C TYR A 249 0.44 5.25 4.55
N PHE A 250 1.76 5.08 4.40
CA PHE A 250 2.57 6.14 3.81
C PHE A 250 2.31 6.33 2.31
N SER A 251 1.78 5.30 1.62
CA SER A 251 1.53 5.34 0.19
C SER A 251 0.11 5.75 -0.19
N PHE A 252 -0.91 5.25 0.51
CA PHE A 252 -2.31 5.50 0.17
C PHE A 252 -3.23 5.42 1.39
N GLN A 253 -3.25 6.49 2.19
CA GLN A 253 -4.03 6.61 3.43
C GLN A 253 -5.55 6.42 3.22
N ASP A 254 -6.08 6.86 2.08
CA ASP A 254 -7.51 6.86 1.77
C ASP A 254 -8.12 5.44 1.81
N LYS A 255 -7.30 4.40 1.67
CA LYS A 255 -7.74 3.01 1.82
C LYS A 255 -8.33 2.71 3.22
N PHE A 256 -7.89 3.42 4.25
CA PHE A 256 -8.32 3.20 5.64
C PHE A 256 -9.56 4.03 5.98
N LEU A 257 -9.95 4.96 5.12
CA LEU A 257 -11.09 5.86 5.32
C LEU A 257 -12.38 5.20 4.85
N PHE A 258 -12.61 3.96 5.29
CA PHE A 258 -13.82 3.21 5.03
C PHE A 258 -14.44 2.75 6.34
N VAL A 259 -15.77 2.78 6.36
CA VAL A 259 -16.57 2.42 7.51
C VAL A 259 -17.75 1.57 7.03
N ASP A 260 -17.94 0.40 7.63
CA ASP A 260 -19.11 -0.44 7.39
C ASP A 260 -20.18 -0.17 8.46
N LEU A 261 -21.39 0.14 7.99
CA LEU A 261 -22.60 0.19 8.81
C LEU A 261 -23.33 -1.14 8.67
N GLU A 262 -23.39 -1.90 9.76
CA GLU A 262 -24.10 -3.18 9.86
C GLU A 262 -25.48 -3.01 10.54
N GLY A 263 -26.32 -4.05 10.51
CA GLY A 263 -27.60 -4.05 11.21
C GLY A 263 -28.74 -3.39 10.42
N LEU A 264 -28.56 -3.15 9.12
CA LEU A 264 -29.59 -2.58 8.25
C LEU A 264 -30.75 -3.55 7.99
N GLU A 265 -30.60 -4.83 8.37
CA GLU A 265 -31.69 -5.81 8.33
C GLU A 265 -32.88 -5.39 9.20
N ALA A 266 -32.68 -4.47 10.15
CA ALA A 266 -33.77 -3.85 10.91
C ALA A 266 -34.83 -3.19 10.01
N LEU A 267 -34.46 -2.74 8.80
CA LEU A 267 -35.40 -2.19 7.81
C LEU A 267 -36.37 -3.25 7.26
N ALA A 268 -36.05 -4.55 7.35
CA ALA A 268 -36.98 -5.61 6.98
C ALA A 268 -38.18 -5.69 7.95
N ALA A 269 -38.08 -5.09 9.14
CA ALA A 269 -39.18 -5.01 10.10
C ALA A 269 -40.20 -3.89 9.77
N ILE A 270 -40.02 -3.16 8.65
CA ILE A 270 -41.02 -2.21 8.16
C ILE A 270 -42.30 -2.98 7.78
N PRO A 271 -43.50 -2.52 8.19
CA PRO A 271 -44.75 -3.19 7.83
C PRO A 271 -44.92 -3.34 6.32
N GLU A 272 -45.37 -4.51 5.85
CA GLU A 272 -45.54 -4.82 4.41
C GLU A 272 -46.31 -3.74 3.63
N THR A 273 -47.33 -3.14 4.25
CA THR A 273 -48.13 -2.07 3.66
C THR A 273 -47.36 -0.77 3.35
N LEU A 274 -46.22 -0.55 4.03
CA LEU A 274 -45.35 0.60 3.83
C LEU A 274 -44.10 0.25 3.01
N GLN A 275 -43.74 -1.04 2.89
CA GLN A 275 -42.56 -1.46 2.13
C GLN A 275 -42.65 -1.01 0.67
N GLU A 276 -43.82 -1.13 0.06
CA GLU A 276 -44.12 -0.66 -1.31
C GLU A 276 -44.25 0.89 -1.43
N GLN A 277 -43.87 1.65 -0.40
CA GLN A 277 -43.84 3.11 -0.43
C GLN A 277 -42.46 3.66 -0.07
N VAL A 278 -41.59 2.85 0.53
CA VAL A 278 -40.27 3.27 0.99
C VAL A 278 -39.31 3.28 -0.20
N ARG A 279 -38.85 4.47 -0.57
CA ARG A 279 -37.91 4.72 -1.68
C ARG A 279 -36.53 5.18 -1.20
N GLY A 280 -36.35 5.39 0.09
CA GLY A 280 -35.07 5.83 0.66
C GLY A 280 -35.01 5.67 2.17
N VAL A 281 -33.85 5.98 2.75
CA VAL A 281 -33.64 5.98 4.20
C VAL A 281 -32.76 7.16 4.61
N ALA A 282 -33.15 7.87 5.66
CA ALA A 282 -32.30 8.83 6.34
C ALA A 282 -31.58 8.12 7.49
N ILE A 283 -30.25 8.09 7.43
CA ILE A 283 -29.37 7.50 8.44
C ILE A 283 -28.79 8.64 9.26
N ARG A 284 -29.20 8.76 10.53
CA ARG A 284 -28.75 9.82 11.44
C ARG A 284 -27.73 9.26 12.43
N PHE A 285 -26.51 9.75 12.38
CA PHE A 285 -25.43 9.42 13.30
C PHE A 285 -25.41 10.46 14.43
N ASN A 286 -25.71 10.04 15.66
CA ASN A 286 -25.65 10.88 16.84
C ASN A 286 -24.24 10.83 17.44
N ILE A 287 -23.51 11.94 17.34
CA ILE A 287 -22.09 12.04 17.69
C ILE A 287 -21.91 12.92 18.93
N ARG A 288 -21.21 12.40 19.94
CA ARG A 288 -21.00 13.07 21.22
C ARG A 288 -19.56 13.58 21.38
N LYS A 289 -19.28 14.79 20.86
CA LYS A 289 -18.04 15.55 21.17
C LYS A 289 -18.11 17.03 20.77
N SER A 290 -17.61 17.91 21.64
CA SER A 290 -17.67 19.37 21.45
C SER A 290 -16.70 19.92 20.39
N GLY A 291 -15.67 19.17 19.99
CA GLY A 291 -14.68 19.59 18.98
C GLY A 291 -15.20 19.61 17.54
N ILE A 292 -16.38 19.04 17.30
CA ILE A 292 -16.92 18.78 15.95
C ILE A 292 -17.77 19.96 15.43
N GLN A 293 -17.87 21.06 16.19
CA GLN A 293 -18.69 22.22 15.84
C GLN A 293 -18.24 22.95 14.56
N ARG A 294 -16.95 22.82 14.20
CA ARG A 294 -16.34 23.45 13.02
C ARG A 294 -16.46 22.62 11.74
N LEU A 295 -16.89 21.37 11.85
CA LEU A 295 -17.02 20.48 10.70
C LEU A 295 -18.19 20.93 9.82
N ARG A 296 -17.98 20.92 8.50
CA ARG A 296 -19.01 21.19 7.48
C ARG A 296 -18.89 20.12 6.39
N PRO A 297 -19.36 18.89 6.67
CA PRO A 297 -19.30 17.83 5.67
C PRO A 297 -20.28 18.14 4.53
N SER A 298 -19.90 17.73 3.32
CA SER A 298 -20.66 17.89 2.09
C SER A 298 -20.83 16.54 1.39
N LEU A 299 -21.66 16.48 0.35
CA LEU A 299 -21.86 15.29 -0.50
C LEU A 299 -20.58 14.75 -1.14
N GLU A 300 -19.52 15.56 -1.24
CA GLU A 300 -18.22 15.09 -1.72
C GLU A 300 -17.44 14.30 -0.67
N ASN A 301 -17.81 14.42 0.61
CA ASN A 301 -17.07 13.81 1.71
C ASN A 301 -17.50 12.38 2.04
N ILE A 302 -18.63 11.92 1.54
CA ILE A 302 -19.12 10.56 1.76
C ILE A 302 -19.57 10.00 0.42
N LYS A 303 -18.94 8.89 0.00
CA LYS A 303 -19.24 8.23 -1.26
C LYS A 303 -19.61 6.77 -1.02
N LEU A 304 -20.55 6.28 -1.81
CA LEU A 304 -20.96 4.87 -1.85
C LEU A 304 -20.25 4.14 -3.00
N HIS A 305 -20.27 2.81 -2.96
CA HIS A 305 -19.76 1.92 -4.01
C HIS A 305 -18.32 2.21 -4.46
N CYS A 306 -17.46 2.53 -3.49
CA CYS A 306 -16.06 2.84 -3.75
C CYS A 306 -15.15 1.65 -3.44
N THR A 307 -14.07 1.51 -4.21
CA THR A 307 -12.96 0.58 -3.94
C THR A 307 -11.63 1.22 -4.31
N PRO A 308 -10.57 1.00 -3.52
CA PRO A 308 -9.22 1.25 -4.00
C PRO A 308 -8.93 0.37 -5.22
N ILE A 309 -8.12 0.89 -6.14
CA ILE A 309 -7.58 0.19 -7.30
C ILE A 309 -6.06 0.31 -7.31
N VAL A 310 -5.39 -0.72 -7.82
CA VAL A 310 -3.94 -0.79 -7.93
C VAL A 310 -3.53 -1.04 -9.37
N ASN A 311 -2.47 -0.34 -9.83
CA ASN A 311 -1.92 -0.47 -11.17
C ASN A 311 -1.03 -1.72 -11.28
N LEU A 312 -1.68 -2.88 -11.35
CA LEU A 312 -1.06 -4.18 -11.53
C LEU A 312 -1.87 -5.02 -12.52
N PHE A 313 -1.19 -5.64 -13.47
CA PHE A 313 -1.80 -6.49 -14.48
C PHE A 313 -0.85 -7.63 -14.87
N ARG A 314 -1.41 -8.75 -15.33
CA ARG A 314 -0.63 -9.85 -15.89
C ARG A 314 -0.22 -9.54 -17.32
N HIS A 315 1.01 -9.88 -17.68
CA HIS A 315 1.55 -9.70 -19.02
C HIS A 315 2.75 -10.63 -19.27
N ASP A 316 3.03 -10.93 -20.53
CA ASP A 316 4.16 -11.80 -20.88
C ASP A 316 5.42 -10.99 -21.17
N ALA A 317 6.58 -11.60 -20.89
CA ALA A 317 7.87 -11.05 -21.30
C ALA A 317 8.19 -11.40 -22.77
N LEU A 318 9.08 -10.62 -23.40
CA LEU A 318 9.74 -11.04 -24.63
C LEU A 318 10.52 -12.35 -24.38
N PRO A 319 10.37 -13.36 -25.25
CA PRO A 319 10.96 -14.67 -25.02
C PRO A 319 12.49 -14.61 -25.03
N ILE A 320 13.11 -15.27 -24.05
CA ILE A 320 14.56 -15.27 -23.88
C ILE A 320 15.13 -16.55 -24.47
N ARG A 321 16.11 -16.42 -25.37
CA ARG A 321 16.87 -17.57 -25.87
C ARG A 321 18.07 -17.83 -24.97
N LEU A 322 18.06 -18.97 -24.28
CA LEU A 322 19.21 -19.45 -23.52
C LEU A 322 20.23 -20.06 -24.47
N ASP A 323 21.33 -19.35 -24.70
CA ASP A 323 22.48 -19.80 -25.49
C ASP A 323 23.77 -19.93 -24.68
N GLY A 324 23.70 -19.64 -23.37
CA GLY A 324 24.84 -19.71 -22.44
C GLY A 324 25.91 -18.64 -22.67
N LYS A 325 25.65 -17.59 -23.47
CA LYS A 325 26.60 -16.50 -23.70
C LYS A 325 26.47 -15.35 -22.71
N GLN A 326 25.36 -15.29 -21.98
CA GLN A 326 25.05 -14.24 -21.02
C GLN A 326 24.68 -14.89 -19.69
N ASP A 327 25.20 -14.31 -18.60
CA ASP A 327 24.92 -14.79 -17.24
C ASP A 327 23.61 -14.22 -16.69
N GLU A 328 23.22 -13.03 -17.17
CA GLU A 328 22.05 -12.27 -16.76
C GLU A 328 21.30 -11.78 -18.01
N HIS A 329 19.97 -11.94 -18.00
CA HIS A 329 19.10 -11.49 -19.08
C HIS A 329 18.10 -10.47 -18.54
N LEU A 330 18.03 -9.29 -19.18
CA LEU A 330 17.05 -8.26 -18.85
C LEU A 330 15.66 -8.71 -19.26
N LEU A 331 14.70 -8.61 -18.35
CA LEU A 331 13.29 -8.85 -18.64
C LEU A 331 12.65 -7.62 -19.27
N LEU A 332 12.04 -7.83 -20.44
CA LEU A 332 11.31 -6.80 -21.17
C LEU A 332 9.85 -7.24 -21.32
N PRO A 333 8.88 -6.52 -20.74
CA PRO A 333 7.47 -6.76 -21.02
C PRO A 333 7.19 -6.62 -22.52
N ALA A 334 6.46 -7.56 -23.11
CA ALA A 334 6.15 -7.51 -24.54
C ALA A 334 5.34 -6.26 -24.90
N GLU A 335 5.58 -5.67 -26.08
CA GLU A 335 4.84 -4.52 -26.62
C GLU A 335 4.94 -3.20 -25.85
N TYR A 336 5.68 -3.15 -24.75
CA TYR A 336 5.88 -1.94 -23.95
C TYR A 336 7.33 -1.48 -23.94
N ASP A 337 7.51 -0.16 -23.88
CA ASP A 337 8.80 0.43 -23.58
C ASP A 337 9.11 0.33 -22.07
N LEU A 338 10.41 0.25 -21.75
CA LEU A 338 10.93 0.18 -20.37
C LEU A 338 10.49 1.35 -19.47
N GLN A 339 10.14 2.50 -20.03
CA GLN A 339 9.65 3.66 -19.28
C GLN A 339 8.16 3.57 -18.96
N SER A 340 7.41 2.85 -19.80
CA SER A 340 5.94 2.77 -19.75
C SER A 340 5.45 1.54 -18.99
N CYS A 341 6.31 0.53 -18.80
CA CYS A 341 5.98 -0.71 -18.13
C CYS A 341 7.17 -1.24 -17.32
N GLY A 342 6.96 -1.49 -16.03
CA GLY A 342 7.94 -2.07 -15.11
C GLY A 342 7.50 -3.44 -14.63
N VAL A 343 8.48 -4.31 -14.35
CA VAL A 343 8.23 -5.64 -13.79
C VAL A 343 7.99 -5.52 -12.29
N PHE A 344 6.80 -5.93 -11.83
CA PHE A 344 6.47 -5.99 -10.40
C PHE A 344 6.86 -7.34 -9.78
N ALA A 345 6.54 -8.44 -10.47
CA ALA A 345 6.92 -9.80 -10.03
C ALA A 345 7.05 -10.74 -11.24
N VAL A 346 7.89 -11.76 -11.09
CA VAL A 346 7.98 -12.90 -12.00
C VAL A 346 7.09 -14.00 -11.43
N GLU A 347 6.07 -14.41 -12.17
CA GLU A 347 5.08 -15.40 -11.72
C GLU A 347 5.53 -16.81 -12.09
N GLY A 348 6.05 -16.99 -13.31
CA GLY A 348 6.45 -18.30 -13.82
C GLY A 348 7.46 -18.21 -14.96
N VAL A 349 8.33 -19.22 -15.05
CA VAL A 349 9.30 -19.36 -16.13
C VAL A 349 9.20 -20.79 -16.67
N THR A 350 8.84 -20.89 -17.95
CA THR A 350 8.72 -22.16 -18.66
C THR A 350 9.63 -22.17 -19.86
N GLY A 351 10.52 -23.15 -19.92
CA GLY A 351 11.41 -23.34 -21.04
C GLY A 351 10.87 -24.33 -22.06
N TRP A 352 11.09 -24.00 -23.33
CA TRP A 352 10.71 -24.80 -24.49
C TRP A 352 11.95 -25.34 -25.20
N LEU A 353 12.06 -26.66 -25.24
CA LEU A 353 13.16 -27.39 -25.85
C LEU A 353 12.83 -27.76 -27.31
N PRO A 354 13.68 -27.37 -28.28
CA PRO A 354 13.57 -27.80 -29.67
C PRO A 354 13.66 -29.33 -29.80
N GLY A 355 12.91 -29.91 -30.74
CA GLY A 355 12.98 -31.35 -31.04
C GLY A 355 11.91 -32.23 -30.36
N GLY A 356 10.86 -31.63 -29.80
CA GLY A 356 9.69 -32.37 -29.28
C GLY A 356 9.88 -32.96 -27.88
N VAL A 357 10.91 -32.51 -27.16
CA VAL A 357 11.25 -32.97 -25.79
C VAL A 357 10.28 -32.41 -24.73
N GLY A 358 9.42 -31.45 -25.11
CA GLY A 358 8.34 -30.92 -24.28
C GLY A 358 8.72 -29.61 -23.57
N TYR A 359 7.91 -29.26 -22.56
CA TYR A 359 8.09 -28.08 -21.73
C TYR A 359 8.81 -28.44 -20.43
N ARG A 360 9.63 -27.51 -19.95
CA ARG A 360 10.33 -27.64 -18.67
C ARG A 360 10.03 -26.43 -17.78
N ASN A 361 9.54 -26.67 -16.58
CA ASN A 361 9.29 -25.60 -15.62
C ASN A 361 10.56 -25.27 -14.85
N TYR A 362 10.81 -23.99 -14.64
CA TYR A 362 11.88 -23.49 -13.80
C TYR A 362 11.33 -23.01 -12.46
N VAL A 363 12.08 -23.27 -11.39
CA VAL A 363 11.72 -22.86 -10.03
C VAL A 363 12.61 -21.69 -9.56
N PRO A 364 12.12 -20.78 -8.71
CA PRO A 364 12.98 -19.78 -8.08
C PRO A 364 14.10 -20.46 -7.27
N PHE A 365 15.31 -19.90 -7.27
CA PHE A 365 16.42 -20.43 -6.48
C PHE A 365 16.07 -20.48 -4.99
N GLU A 366 15.40 -19.45 -4.47
CA GLU A 366 15.01 -19.32 -3.07
C GLU A 366 13.91 -20.32 -2.63
N SER A 367 13.32 -21.07 -3.56
CA SER A 367 12.37 -22.16 -3.25
C SER A 367 13.06 -23.42 -2.72
N PHE A 368 14.37 -23.58 -2.95
CA PHE A 368 15.15 -24.80 -2.69
C PHE A 368 14.65 -26.08 -3.40
N GLU A 369 13.62 -26.00 -4.25
CA GLU A 369 13.07 -27.15 -5.00
C GLU A 369 14.02 -27.72 -6.07
N HIS A 370 15.15 -27.05 -6.29
CA HIS A 370 16.17 -27.45 -7.25
C HIS A 370 17.24 -28.38 -6.63
N ASP A 371 17.29 -28.51 -5.30
CA ASP A 371 18.24 -29.35 -4.58
C ASP A 371 17.57 -30.63 -4.08
N ALA A 372 18.06 -31.78 -4.54
CA ALA A 372 17.56 -33.10 -4.12
C ALA A 372 17.84 -33.44 -2.65
N SER A 373 18.64 -32.62 -1.94
CA SER A 373 18.83 -32.75 -0.49
C SER A 373 17.62 -32.30 0.33
N PHE A 374 16.73 -31.49 -0.27
CA PHE A 374 15.39 -31.18 0.24
C PHE A 374 14.40 -32.16 -0.40
N ASP A 375 13.37 -32.63 0.33
CA ASP A 375 12.42 -33.72 -0.04
C ASP A 375 11.71 -33.56 -1.41
N VAL A 376 12.46 -33.62 -2.51
CA VAL A 376 12.02 -33.38 -3.87
C VAL A 376 12.40 -34.59 -4.72
N LYS A 377 11.43 -35.12 -5.48
CA LYS A 377 11.61 -36.35 -6.26
C LYS A 377 12.55 -36.18 -7.46
N GLU A 378 12.60 -35.00 -8.07
CA GLU A 378 13.44 -34.68 -9.22
C GLU A 378 13.99 -33.25 -9.14
N CYS A 379 15.29 -33.06 -9.41
CA CYS A 379 15.90 -31.73 -9.47
C CYS A 379 15.36 -30.91 -10.66
N SER A 380 14.61 -29.85 -10.35
CA SER A 380 14.15 -28.88 -11.34
C SER A 380 15.23 -27.84 -11.66
N PRO A 381 15.27 -27.28 -12.88
CA PRO A 381 16.14 -26.16 -13.20
C PRO A 381 15.66 -24.92 -12.43
N HIS A 382 16.57 -24.00 -12.11
CA HIS A 382 16.24 -22.82 -11.33
C HIS A 382 16.68 -21.52 -11.98
N TYR A 383 16.05 -20.44 -11.52
CA TYR A 383 16.41 -19.07 -11.87
C TYR A 383 16.51 -18.21 -10.60
N SER A 384 17.32 -17.16 -10.68
CA SER A 384 17.42 -16.12 -9.65
C SER A 384 17.00 -14.79 -10.24
N VAL A 385 16.21 -14.03 -9.49
CA VAL A 385 15.79 -12.68 -9.87
C VAL A 385 16.75 -11.67 -9.27
N ARG A 386 17.25 -10.72 -10.08
CA ARG A 386 18.08 -9.61 -9.60
C ARG A 386 17.48 -8.29 -10.05
N GLN A 387 17.22 -7.39 -9.10
CA GLN A 387 16.71 -6.05 -9.36
C GLN A 387 17.77 -5.00 -9.11
N ARG A 388 17.86 -4.02 -10.01
CA ARG A 388 18.82 -2.90 -9.93
C ARG A 388 18.13 -1.61 -10.33
N SER A 389 18.53 -0.49 -9.74
CA SER A 389 18.09 0.82 -10.23
C SER A 389 18.55 1.00 -11.68
N SER A 390 17.62 1.38 -12.55
CA SER A 390 17.94 1.61 -13.96
C SER A 390 18.85 2.82 -14.12
N LEU A 391 19.75 2.76 -15.10
CA LEU A 391 20.59 3.90 -15.49
C LEU A 391 19.93 4.75 -16.59
N LEU A 392 18.91 4.20 -17.25
CA LEU A 392 18.30 4.79 -18.45
C LEU A 392 16.96 5.48 -18.15
N HIS A 393 16.28 5.06 -17.09
CA HIS A 393 15.02 5.65 -16.67
C HIS A 393 14.90 5.66 -15.14
N GLU A 394 13.88 6.35 -14.64
CA GLU A 394 13.49 6.26 -13.24
C GLU A 394 12.75 4.93 -13.03
N GLY A 395 13.31 4.02 -12.23
CA GLY A 395 12.70 2.73 -11.96
C GLY A 395 13.70 1.62 -11.67
N LEU A 396 13.21 0.38 -11.74
CA LEU A 396 14.00 -0.83 -11.55
C LEU A 396 14.06 -1.65 -12.84
N ASP A 397 15.28 -2.07 -13.19
CA ASP A 397 15.51 -3.12 -14.16
C ASP A 397 15.49 -4.47 -13.44
N THR A 398 14.77 -5.45 -14.01
CA THR A 398 14.71 -6.82 -13.48
C THR A 398 15.45 -7.77 -14.41
N TYR A 399 16.44 -8.47 -13.88
CA TYR A 399 17.25 -9.46 -14.58
C TYR A 399 16.96 -10.86 -14.07
N LEU A 400 16.97 -11.84 -14.97
CA LEU A 400 17.02 -13.25 -14.62
C LEU A 400 18.43 -13.79 -14.83
N SER A 401 18.90 -14.57 -13.86
CA SER A 401 20.10 -15.38 -13.98
C SER A 401 19.74 -16.84 -13.83
N PHE A 402 20.41 -17.71 -14.58
CA PHE A 402 20.12 -19.13 -14.63
C PHE A 402 21.34 -19.93 -14.16
N GLY A 403 21.10 -21.03 -13.43
CA GLY A 403 22.18 -21.90 -12.99
C GLY A 403 22.96 -22.48 -14.17
N ILE A 404 24.29 -22.55 -14.04
CA ILE A 404 25.20 -23.04 -15.08
C ILE A 404 24.96 -24.55 -15.31
N ARG A 405 24.15 -24.92 -16.32
CA ARG A 405 24.07 -26.29 -16.84
C ARG A 405 24.12 -26.32 -18.37
N GLN A 406 24.81 -27.36 -18.86
CA GLN A 406 25.14 -27.77 -20.24
C GLN A 406 24.74 -26.81 -21.37
N THR A 407 25.75 -26.12 -21.90
CA THR A 407 25.82 -25.26 -23.10
C THR A 407 25.36 -25.89 -24.43
N GLN A 408 24.71 -27.06 -24.42
CA GLN A 408 24.40 -27.83 -25.63
C GLN A 408 22.93 -27.81 -26.05
N SER A 409 21.99 -27.42 -25.19
CA SER A 409 20.57 -27.30 -25.54
C SER A 409 20.15 -25.84 -25.63
N HIS A 410 19.85 -25.38 -26.85
CA HIS A 410 19.18 -24.09 -27.05
C HIS A 410 17.74 -24.20 -26.54
N GLU A 411 17.36 -23.38 -25.58
CA GLU A 411 16.01 -23.36 -24.99
C GLU A 411 15.42 -21.96 -25.13
N THR A 412 14.14 -21.86 -25.45
CA THR A 412 13.42 -20.58 -25.47
C THR A 412 12.53 -20.50 -24.26
N LEU A 413 12.73 -19.49 -23.42
CA LEU A 413 11.97 -19.26 -22.21
C LEU A 413 10.75 -18.38 -22.50
N SER A 414 9.59 -18.85 -22.08
CA SER A 414 8.37 -18.07 -21.89
C SER A 414 8.27 -17.68 -20.43
N ILE A 415 7.97 -16.41 -20.16
CA ILE A 415 8.04 -15.84 -18.82
C ILE A 415 6.77 -15.04 -18.58
N GLU A 416 6.03 -15.43 -17.55
CA GLU A 416 4.81 -14.76 -17.11
C GLU A 416 5.16 -13.73 -16.03
N LEU A 417 4.68 -12.50 -16.22
CA LEU A 417 4.99 -11.37 -15.35
C LEU A 417 3.71 -10.76 -14.78
N THR A 418 3.84 -10.21 -13.57
CA THR A 418 2.96 -9.13 -13.11
C THR A 418 3.68 -7.81 -13.35
N CYS A 419 3.03 -6.88 -14.02
CA CYS A 419 3.59 -5.61 -14.46
C CYS A 419 2.83 -4.41 -13.87
N THR A 420 3.48 -3.25 -13.90
CA THR A 420 2.93 -1.94 -13.52
C THR A 420 3.26 -0.93 -14.62
N ASN A 421 2.44 0.10 -14.83
CA ASN A 421 2.68 1.18 -15.78
C ASN A 421 3.59 2.30 -15.24
N GLN A 422 4.31 2.03 -14.14
CA GLN A 422 5.23 2.96 -13.48
C GLN A 422 4.55 4.32 -13.19
N ASN A 423 5.15 5.43 -13.63
CA ASN A 423 4.63 6.78 -13.40
C ASN A 423 3.68 7.28 -14.51
N LEU A 424 3.36 6.47 -15.50
CA LEU A 424 2.37 6.85 -16.52
C LEU A 424 0.99 7.21 -15.93
N PRO A 425 0.46 6.48 -14.91
CA PRO A 425 -0.78 6.83 -14.23
C PRO A 425 -0.85 8.25 -13.65
N LEU A 426 0.28 8.88 -13.31
CA LEU A 426 0.31 10.25 -12.76
C LEU A 426 -0.27 11.29 -13.72
N ARG A 427 -0.31 10.99 -15.01
CA ARG A 427 -0.84 11.88 -16.04
C ARG A 427 -2.34 11.77 -16.23
N LEU A 428 -2.97 10.77 -15.60
CA LEU A 428 -4.42 10.59 -15.59
C LEU A 428 -5.07 11.58 -14.63
N ARG A 429 -6.22 12.09 -15.02
CA ARG A 429 -7.08 12.96 -14.20
C ARG A 429 -8.16 12.13 -13.51
N GLU A 430 -8.85 12.76 -12.57
CA GLU A 430 -10.10 12.23 -12.04
C GLU A 430 -11.11 12.04 -13.20
N GLY A 431 -11.72 10.86 -13.28
CA GLY A 431 -12.60 10.48 -14.38
C GLY A 431 -11.97 9.62 -15.49
N ASP A 432 -10.64 9.62 -15.61
CA ASP A 432 -9.95 9.00 -16.76
C ASP A 432 -9.86 7.46 -16.66
N ILE A 433 -10.03 6.88 -15.47
CA ILE A 433 -10.09 5.42 -15.25
C ILE A 433 -11.55 4.97 -15.31
N CYS A 434 -12.04 4.74 -16.53
CA CYS A 434 -13.46 4.48 -16.80
C CYS A 434 -13.72 3.42 -17.89
N LEU A 435 -12.69 2.75 -18.40
CA LEU A 435 -12.84 1.74 -19.46
C LEU A 435 -12.94 0.33 -18.86
N ILE A 436 -13.83 -0.46 -19.43
CA ILE A 436 -14.07 -1.86 -19.07
C ILE A 436 -12.94 -2.72 -19.67
N ALA A 437 -12.34 -3.59 -18.84
CA ALA A 437 -11.41 -4.61 -19.28
C ALA A 437 -12.11 -5.99 -19.36
N GLU A 438 -11.44 -6.97 -19.96
CA GLU A 438 -11.91 -8.35 -19.99
C GLU A 438 -12.07 -8.90 -18.56
N GLY A 439 -13.28 -9.34 -18.21
CA GLY A 439 -13.63 -9.82 -16.86
C GLY A 439 -14.40 -8.83 -15.99
N THR A 440 -14.55 -7.56 -16.42
CA THR A 440 -15.42 -6.59 -15.72
C THR A 440 -16.86 -6.70 -16.21
N PRO A 441 -17.88 -6.69 -15.31
CA PRO A 441 -19.28 -6.74 -15.72
C PRO A 441 -19.68 -5.56 -16.61
N GLU A 442 -20.22 -5.85 -17.81
CA GLU A 442 -20.57 -4.84 -18.83
C GLU A 442 -21.67 -3.85 -18.39
N SER A 443 -22.51 -4.25 -17.44
CA SER A 443 -23.61 -3.44 -16.90
C SER A 443 -23.12 -2.27 -16.04
N LEU A 444 -21.89 -2.34 -15.53
CA LEU A 444 -21.37 -1.36 -14.59
C LEU A 444 -20.75 -0.17 -15.31
N ARG A 445 -20.89 0.99 -14.69
CA ARG A 445 -20.18 2.22 -15.05
C ARG A 445 -19.41 2.67 -13.83
N PHE A 446 -18.21 3.20 -14.05
CA PHE A 446 -17.33 3.61 -12.98
C PHE A 446 -16.37 4.69 -13.45
N ARG A 447 -15.80 5.39 -12.49
CA ARG A 447 -14.74 6.37 -12.69
C ARG A 447 -13.85 6.47 -11.46
N ASN A 448 -12.59 6.87 -11.63
CA ASN A 448 -11.78 7.24 -10.49
C ASN A 448 -12.20 8.59 -9.91
N ILE A 449 -12.19 8.69 -8.58
CA ILE A 449 -12.56 9.88 -7.82
C ILE A 449 -11.35 10.57 -7.17
N THR A 450 -10.17 9.97 -7.27
CA THR A 450 -8.90 10.57 -6.84
C THR A 450 -7.91 10.50 -8.00
N ALA A 451 -6.92 11.39 -8.00
CA ALA A 451 -5.74 11.23 -8.84
C ALA A 451 -4.97 9.95 -8.49
N ALA A 452 -4.28 9.37 -9.47
CA ALA A 452 -3.41 8.22 -9.23
C ALA A 452 -2.15 8.65 -8.48
N THR A 453 -1.68 7.83 -7.53
CA THR A 453 -0.44 8.09 -6.80
C THR A 453 0.80 7.82 -7.67
N PRO A 454 1.97 8.40 -7.32
CA PRO A 454 3.23 8.01 -7.95
C PRO A 454 3.57 6.54 -7.69
N SER A 455 4.31 5.95 -8.61
CA SER A 455 4.96 4.66 -8.45
C SER A 455 6.37 4.87 -7.93
N TYR A 456 6.80 4.10 -6.93
CA TYR A 456 8.11 4.25 -6.31
C TYR A 456 8.91 2.96 -6.41
N ALA A 457 10.12 3.03 -6.97
CA ALA A 457 11.09 1.96 -6.82
C ALA A 457 11.56 1.89 -5.35
N PRO A 458 11.81 0.71 -4.76
CA PRO A 458 12.52 0.65 -3.49
C PRO A 458 13.95 1.18 -3.65
N PRO A 459 14.49 1.91 -2.65
CA PRO A 459 15.86 2.41 -2.69
C PRO A 459 16.85 1.28 -2.37
N ILE A 460 17.11 0.42 -3.36
CA ILE A 460 17.91 -0.80 -3.22
C ILE A 460 19.37 -0.50 -2.76
N GLY A 461 19.93 0.66 -3.10
CA GLY A 461 21.21 1.14 -2.55
C GLY A 461 21.01 2.20 -1.47
N ARG A 462 21.77 2.11 -0.34
CA ARG A 462 21.85 3.02 0.86
C ARG A 462 21.31 2.42 2.17
N ASP A 463 21.98 1.43 2.75
CA ASP A 463 21.66 0.78 4.04
C ASP A 463 20.21 0.28 4.23
N PHE A 464 19.34 0.47 3.24
CA PHE A 464 17.90 0.28 3.32
C PHE A 464 17.57 -1.17 3.60
N LEU A 465 18.19 -2.07 2.84
CA LEU A 465 18.04 -3.50 3.02
C LEU A 465 18.55 -3.94 4.40
N TRP A 466 19.65 -3.37 4.90
CA TRP A 466 20.14 -3.65 6.25
C TRP A 466 19.21 -3.14 7.35
N ARG A 467 18.55 -1.98 7.16
CA ARG A 467 17.52 -1.49 8.08
C ARG A 467 16.31 -2.42 8.10
N LEU A 468 15.87 -2.91 6.94
CA LEU A 468 14.81 -3.91 6.85
C LEU A 468 15.20 -5.21 7.57
N ILE A 469 16.43 -5.70 7.35
CA ILE A 469 16.95 -6.88 8.06
C ILE A 469 17.02 -6.65 9.57
N SER A 470 17.45 -5.47 10.01
CA SER A 470 17.47 -5.12 11.43
C SER A 470 16.06 -5.14 12.05
N ASN A 471 15.06 -4.60 11.33
CA ASN A 471 13.65 -4.63 11.75
C ASN A 471 13.12 -6.07 11.90
N MET A 472 13.64 -7.04 11.15
CA MET A 472 13.25 -8.45 11.26
C MET A 472 13.72 -9.13 12.55
N SER A 473 14.70 -8.58 13.26
CA SER A 473 15.15 -9.15 14.55
C SER A 473 14.09 -9.08 15.66
N LEU A 474 12.93 -8.45 15.40
CA LEU A 474 11.74 -8.36 16.27
C LEU A 474 12.08 -8.08 17.74
N ASN A 475 13.09 -7.25 17.99
CA ASN A 475 13.53 -6.97 19.35
C ASN A 475 12.64 -5.89 19.98
N TYR A 476 11.75 -6.32 20.89
CA TYR A 476 10.80 -5.44 21.59
C TYR A 476 11.47 -4.30 22.36
N LEU A 477 12.70 -4.50 22.84
CA LEU A 477 13.47 -3.47 23.54
C LEU A 477 13.79 -2.27 22.66
N SER A 478 13.94 -2.48 21.36
CA SER A 478 14.17 -1.40 20.40
C SER A 478 12.93 -0.54 20.22
N LEU A 479 11.73 -1.11 20.29
CA LEU A 479 10.47 -0.36 20.14
C LEU A 479 10.05 0.42 21.40
N ALA A 480 10.62 0.09 22.55
CA ALA A 480 10.48 0.88 23.78
C ALA A 480 11.16 2.26 23.67
N ASN A 481 12.02 2.46 22.68
CA ASN A 481 12.67 3.72 22.39
C ASN A 481 11.96 4.43 21.22
N VAL A 482 11.60 5.70 21.42
CA VAL A 482 10.85 6.48 20.43
C VAL A 482 11.70 6.83 19.20
N GLU A 483 13.00 7.07 19.34
CA GLU A 483 13.89 7.33 18.21
C GLU A 483 14.02 6.11 17.30
N ALA A 484 14.18 4.92 17.89
CA ALA A 484 14.23 3.66 17.16
C ALA A 484 12.89 3.34 16.46
N LEU A 485 11.75 3.60 17.11
CA LEU A 485 10.44 3.50 16.46
C LEU A 485 10.34 4.44 15.24
N LYS A 486 10.79 5.70 15.37
CA LYS A 486 10.79 6.64 14.24
C LYS A 486 11.62 6.09 13.08
N VAL A 487 12.85 5.64 13.34
CA VAL A 487 13.72 5.06 12.29
C VAL A 487 13.07 3.84 11.62
N ALA A 488 12.40 2.98 12.39
CA ALA A 488 11.65 1.85 11.84
C ALA A 488 10.53 2.33 10.90
N LEU A 489 9.71 3.30 11.33
CA LEU A 489 8.63 3.87 10.52
C LEU A 489 9.15 4.57 9.25
N GLU A 490 10.25 5.31 9.34
CA GLU A 490 10.92 5.96 8.21
C GLU A 490 11.35 4.98 7.12
N THR A 491 11.64 3.73 7.51
CA THR A 491 12.06 2.70 6.55
C THR A 491 10.91 2.31 5.62
N TYR A 492 9.65 2.39 6.07
CA TYR A 492 8.47 2.02 5.28
C TYR A 492 7.82 3.20 4.54
N ASP A 493 8.29 4.42 4.80
CA ASP A 493 7.89 5.64 4.09
C ASP A 493 8.69 5.79 2.79
N LEU A 494 8.30 5.03 1.76
CA LEU A 494 8.93 5.08 0.44
C LEU A 494 8.86 6.47 -0.23
N PRO A 495 7.73 7.20 -0.20
CA PRO A 495 7.64 8.54 -0.82
C PRO A 495 8.72 9.52 -0.36
N ARG A 496 9.11 9.46 0.92
CA ARG A 496 10.15 10.31 1.51
C ARG A 496 11.52 10.20 0.82
N TYR A 497 11.85 9.08 0.18
CA TYR A 497 13.15 8.93 -0.51
C TYR A 497 13.21 9.68 -1.85
N TYR A 498 12.05 10.03 -2.42
CA TYR A 498 11.93 10.60 -3.76
C TYR A 498 11.40 12.04 -3.75
N ASP A 499 10.54 12.39 -2.80
CA ASP A 499 9.94 13.72 -2.69
C ASP A 499 10.34 14.44 -1.39
N GLN A 500 10.92 15.64 -1.55
CA GLN A 500 11.30 16.51 -0.43
C GLN A 500 10.09 17.05 0.34
N HIS A 501 8.94 17.22 -0.32
CA HIS A 501 7.72 17.64 0.36
C HIS A 501 7.19 16.51 1.25
N ALA A 502 7.05 15.30 0.70
CA ALA A 502 6.73 14.11 1.47
C ALA A 502 7.68 13.89 2.65
N GLU A 503 8.99 14.07 2.46
CA GLU A 503 9.98 13.98 3.54
C GLU A 503 9.69 14.98 4.69
N LYS A 504 9.36 16.23 4.37
CA LYS A 504 9.05 17.27 5.38
C LYS A 504 7.77 16.95 6.14
N VAL A 505 6.73 16.49 5.44
CA VAL A 505 5.45 16.09 6.05
C VAL A 505 5.69 14.91 6.99
N SER A 506 6.40 13.88 6.53
CA SER A 506 6.79 12.72 7.33
C SER A 506 7.60 13.10 8.57
N LYS A 507 8.62 13.96 8.42
CA LYS A 507 9.41 14.48 9.56
C LYS A 507 8.54 15.19 10.58
N ARG A 508 7.55 15.97 10.15
CA ARG A 508 6.61 16.65 11.05
C ARG A 508 5.72 15.64 11.79
N LEU A 509 5.12 14.70 11.06
CA LEU A 509 4.29 13.62 11.61
C LEU A 509 5.06 12.80 12.65
N LEU A 510 6.25 12.31 12.29
CA LEU A 510 7.11 11.53 13.17
C LEU A 510 7.68 12.37 14.33
N GLY A 511 7.87 13.67 14.13
CA GLY A 511 8.21 14.63 15.18
C GLY A 511 7.10 14.79 16.25
N GLY A 512 5.86 14.47 15.88
CA GLY A 512 4.70 14.42 16.78
C GLY A 512 4.75 13.25 17.77
N LEU A 513 5.42 12.13 17.46
CA LEU A 513 5.64 11.07 18.45
C LEU A 513 6.67 11.52 19.49
N LYS A 514 6.25 11.66 20.75
CA LYS A 514 7.10 12.15 21.85
C LYS A 514 7.66 11.03 22.71
N SER A 515 6.86 10.01 23.03
CA SER A 515 7.34 8.87 23.82
C SER A 515 6.55 7.61 23.53
N VAL A 516 7.19 6.47 23.77
CA VAL A 516 6.62 5.13 23.70
C VAL A 516 6.98 4.43 24.99
N ARG A 517 6.01 3.77 25.61
CA ARG A 517 6.25 2.94 26.79
C ARG A 517 5.46 1.65 26.67
N HIS A 518 6.05 0.58 27.18
CA HIS A 518 5.43 -0.72 27.19
C HIS A 518 5.28 -1.22 28.62
N GLU A 519 4.08 -1.72 28.95
CA GLU A 519 3.76 -2.23 30.26
C GLU A 519 3.08 -3.59 30.14
N HIS A 520 3.51 -4.55 30.95
CA HIS A 520 2.84 -5.84 31.04
C HIS A 520 1.56 -5.66 31.87
N ILE A 521 0.46 -6.21 31.38
CA ILE A 521 -0.84 -6.12 32.02
C ILE A 521 -1.53 -7.49 32.04
N ASP A 522 -2.32 -7.74 33.07
CA ASP A 522 -3.11 -8.95 33.20
C ASP A 522 -4.59 -8.61 33.12
N ARG A 523 -5.36 -9.42 32.38
CA ARG A 523 -6.82 -9.32 32.31
C ARG A 523 -7.44 -10.67 32.63
N LEU A 524 -8.58 -10.66 33.31
CA LEU A 524 -9.39 -11.86 33.47
C LEU A 524 -10.40 -11.95 32.32
N HIS A 525 -10.36 -13.03 31.55
CA HIS A 525 -11.37 -13.34 30.54
C HIS A 525 -12.05 -14.65 30.90
N LYS A 526 -13.37 -14.61 31.17
CA LYS A 526 -14.16 -15.77 31.61
C LYS A 526 -13.53 -16.54 32.79
N GLY A 527 -12.90 -15.82 33.72
CA GLY A 527 -12.24 -16.40 34.90
C GLY A 527 -10.81 -16.89 34.70
N LEU A 528 -10.27 -16.84 33.48
CA LEU A 528 -8.87 -17.20 33.19
C LEU A 528 -7.98 -15.95 33.10
N PRO A 529 -6.80 -15.93 33.72
CA PRO A 529 -5.85 -14.84 33.57
C PRO A 529 -5.19 -14.91 32.19
N LEU A 530 -5.35 -13.84 31.42
CA LEU A 530 -4.63 -13.59 30.17
C LEU A 530 -3.58 -12.53 30.44
N ARG A 531 -2.34 -12.83 30.05
CA ARG A 531 -1.25 -11.86 30.06
C ARG A 531 -1.31 -11.06 28.77
N GLY A 532 -0.95 -9.79 28.87
CA GLY A 532 -0.99 -8.86 27.76
C GLY A 532 0.06 -7.78 27.88
N LEU A 533 0.12 -6.99 26.84
CA LEU A 533 1.13 -5.97 26.64
C LEU A 533 0.44 -4.67 26.22
N ARG A 534 0.50 -3.68 27.09
CA ARG A 534 -0.01 -2.35 26.83
C ARG A 534 1.10 -1.47 26.27
N THR A 535 0.85 -0.88 25.11
CA THR A 535 1.70 0.18 24.56
C THR A 535 1.05 1.52 24.84
N GLU A 536 1.73 2.37 25.62
CA GLU A 536 1.36 3.76 25.85
C GLU A 536 2.18 4.67 24.93
N LEU A 537 1.51 5.39 24.04
CA LEU A 537 2.13 6.40 23.19
C LEU A 537 1.77 7.79 23.70
N THR A 538 2.73 8.70 23.73
CA THR A 538 2.47 10.13 23.88
C THR A 538 2.68 10.82 22.54
N ILE A 539 1.62 11.43 22.02
CA ILE A 539 1.62 12.07 20.72
C ILE A 539 1.24 13.54 20.87
N ASP A 540 1.95 14.39 20.15
CA ASP A 540 1.70 15.82 20.08
C ASP A 540 0.87 16.16 18.83
N PRO A 541 -0.39 16.63 18.98
CA PRO A 541 -1.28 16.88 17.86
C PRO A 541 -0.76 17.92 16.85
N GLU A 542 0.15 18.81 17.24
CA GLU A 542 0.71 19.83 16.34
C GLU A 542 1.51 19.24 15.17
N GLY A 543 1.95 17.98 15.31
CA GLY A 543 2.62 17.22 14.25
C GLY A 543 1.69 16.76 13.13
N TYR A 544 0.37 16.82 13.34
CA TYR A 544 -0.65 16.23 12.47
C TYR A 544 -1.54 17.32 11.86
N VAL A 545 -2.30 16.97 10.82
CA VAL A 545 -3.28 17.89 10.23
C VAL A 545 -4.43 18.18 11.21
N GLY A 546 -4.80 17.19 12.02
CA GLY A 546 -5.80 17.31 13.07
C GLY A 546 -5.89 16.03 13.90
N GLU A 547 -6.88 15.99 14.80
CA GLU A 547 -7.13 14.84 15.68
C GLU A 547 -7.48 13.56 14.90
N GLY A 548 -8.23 13.69 13.80
CA GLY A 548 -8.57 12.59 12.91
C GLY A 548 -7.34 11.92 12.28
N ASP A 549 -6.37 12.71 11.80
CA ASP A 549 -5.12 12.23 11.21
C ASP A 549 -4.32 11.40 12.23
N LEU A 550 -4.19 11.92 13.46
CA LEU A 550 -3.59 11.22 14.59
C LEU A 550 -4.31 9.89 14.87
N PHE A 551 -5.63 9.89 14.85
CA PHE A 551 -6.42 8.67 15.12
C PHE A 551 -6.26 7.61 14.03
N VAL A 552 -6.24 7.98 12.75
CA VAL A 552 -5.97 7.06 11.63
C VAL A 552 -4.56 6.48 11.77
N PHE A 553 -3.56 7.33 12.00
CA PHE A 553 -2.18 6.90 12.20
C PHE A 553 -2.03 5.96 13.40
N ALA A 554 -2.64 6.30 14.53
CA ALA A 554 -2.64 5.45 15.72
C ALA A 554 -3.36 4.11 15.49
N SER A 555 -4.42 4.09 14.68
CA SER A 555 -5.12 2.86 14.31
C SER A 555 -4.22 1.93 13.47
N VAL A 556 -3.41 2.49 12.56
CA VAL A 556 -2.38 1.73 11.84
C VAL A 556 -1.30 1.21 12.79
N LEU A 557 -0.83 2.04 13.73
CA LEU A 557 0.14 1.60 14.74
C LEU A 557 -0.42 0.50 15.65
N ASN A 558 -1.72 0.49 15.93
CA ASN A 558 -2.37 -0.56 16.69
C ASN A 558 -2.20 -1.93 16.03
N GLU A 559 -2.41 -2.02 14.71
CA GLU A 559 -2.16 -3.26 13.95
C GLU A 559 -0.67 -3.62 13.90
N PHE A 560 0.20 -2.62 13.77
CA PHE A 560 1.65 -2.82 13.77
C PHE A 560 2.15 -3.41 15.09
N PHE A 561 1.76 -2.86 16.23
CA PHE A 561 2.23 -3.33 17.53
C PHE A 561 1.64 -4.69 17.92
N ALA A 562 0.45 -5.03 17.45
CA ALA A 562 -0.13 -6.37 17.64
C ALA A 562 0.77 -7.49 17.08
N LEU A 563 1.63 -7.16 16.11
CA LEU A 563 2.60 -8.10 15.54
C LEU A 563 3.71 -8.51 16.51
N TYR A 564 4.01 -7.70 17.51
CA TYR A 564 5.07 -7.97 18.50
C TYR A 564 4.54 -8.62 19.78
N ALA A 565 3.22 -8.82 19.88
CA ALA A 565 2.64 -9.63 20.94
C ALA A 565 2.62 -11.10 20.51
N SER A 566 2.97 -12.00 21.44
CA SER A 566 2.87 -13.44 21.23
C SER A 566 1.43 -13.91 21.03
N LEU A 567 1.23 -15.00 20.29
CA LEU A 567 -0.09 -15.60 20.00
C LEU A 567 -0.96 -15.82 21.25
N ASN A 568 -0.32 -16.14 22.39
CA ASN A 568 -1.00 -16.41 23.67
C ASN A 568 -1.11 -15.17 24.57
N SER A 569 -0.81 -13.99 24.04
CA SER A 569 -0.88 -12.70 24.72
C SER A 569 -1.83 -11.77 23.96
N PHE A 570 -2.35 -10.76 24.63
CA PHE A 570 -3.09 -9.70 23.96
C PHE A 570 -2.28 -8.39 23.93
N HIS A 571 -2.43 -7.62 22.86
CA HIS A 571 -1.92 -6.27 22.75
C HIS A 571 -3.04 -5.26 23.01
N GLU A 572 -2.70 -4.16 23.67
CA GLU A 572 -3.57 -3.02 23.87
C GLU A 572 -2.82 -1.72 23.58
N LEU A 573 -3.35 -0.89 22.69
CA LEU A 573 -2.83 0.44 22.44
C LEU A 573 -3.60 1.50 23.25
N ARG A 574 -2.84 2.36 23.93
CA ARG A 574 -3.32 3.59 24.56
C ARG A 574 -2.52 4.77 24.07
N VAL A 575 -3.18 5.75 23.47
CA VAL A 575 -2.53 6.99 22.99
C VAL A 575 -2.98 8.15 23.85
N LYS A 576 -2.02 8.89 24.40
CA LYS A 576 -2.22 10.12 25.16
C LYS A 576 -1.77 11.30 24.32
N SER A 577 -2.68 12.24 24.08
CA SER A 577 -2.37 13.53 23.48
C SER A 577 -1.66 14.42 24.50
N THR A 578 -0.70 15.24 24.07
CA THR A 578 -0.10 16.31 24.90
C THR A 578 -1.15 17.32 25.38
N GLN A 579 -2.29 17.39 24.71
CA GLN A 579 -3.43 18.24 25.07
C GLN A 579 -4.42 17.57 26.05
N GLY A 580 -4.15 16.33 26.49
CA GLY A 580 -4.88 15.65 27.55
C GLY A 580 -5.91 14.60 27.10
N GLU A 581 -6.18 14.49 25.81
CA GLU A 581 -7.08 13.47 25.26
C GLU A 581 -6.45 12.08 25.31
N VAL A 582 -7.28 11.05 25.53
CA VAL A 582 -6.82 9.66 25.62
C VAL A 582 -7.67 8.77 24.72
N TYR A 583 -6.99 8.10 23.79
CA TYR A 583 -7.56 7.10 22.90
C TYR A 583 -7.13 5.71 23.36
N GLN A 584 -8.07 4.77 23.33
CA GLN A 584 -7.84 3.40 23.74
C GLN A 584 -8.57 2.47 22.78
N TRP A 585 -7.82 1.58 22.15
CA TRP A 585 -8.33 0.59 21.20
C TRP A 585 -8.72 -0.68 21.95
N ALA A 586 -9.63 -1.46 21.35
CA ALA A 586 -9.99 -2.75 21.88
C ALA A 586 -8.76 -3.69 21.90
N PRO A 587 -8.58 -4.51 22.95
CA PRO A 587 -7.49 -5.48 23.00
C PRO A 587 -7.55 -6.44 21.80
N ARG A 588 -6.38 -6.75 21.24
CA ARG A 588 -6.24 -7.67 20.12
C ARG A 588 -5.35 -8.84 20.51
N MET A 589 -5.59 -10.02 19.96
CA MET A 589 -4.68 -11.14 20.14
C MET A 589 -3.36 -10.85 19.40
N GLY A 590 -2.24 -11.25 20.01
CA GLY A 590 -0.95 -11.17 19.37
C GLY A 590 -0.88 -12.08 18.16
N LEU A 591 -0.04 -11.70 17.19
CA LEU A 591 0.11 -12.42 15.92
C LEU A 591 1.45 -13.16 15.81
N GLN A 592 2.34 -13.03 16.81
CA GLN A 592 3.65 -13.64 16.76
C GLN A 592 3.59 -15.13 17.16
N PRO A 593 3.92 -16.07 16.26
CA PRO A 593 4.02 -17.47 16.62
C PRO A 593 5.09 -17.68 17.70
N LEU A 594 4.79 -18.53 18.67
CA LEU A 594 5.79 -19.01 19.61
C LEU A 594 6.70 -19.97 18.85
N LEU A 595 7.97 -19.58 18.68
CA LEU A 595 9.00 -20.46 18.13
C LEU A 595 9.48 -21.45 19.20
#